data_AF-A0A1F8PBF9-F1
#
_entry.id   AF-A0A1F8PBF9-F1
#
_cell.length_a   1.000
_cell.length_b   1.000
_cell.length_c   1.000
_cell.angle_alpha   90.00
_cell.angle_beta   90.00
_cell.angle_gamma   90.00
#
_symmetry.space_group_name_H-M   'P 1'
#
loop_
_entity.id
_entity.type
_entity.pdbx_description
1 polymer ?
#
loop_
_entity_poly.entity_id
_entity_poly.type
_entity_poly.pdbx_seq_one_letter_code
_entity_poly.pdbx_strand_id
1 'polypeptide(L)'
;MAIKSVAKRAWEVHQAGSHAYNTWYEPFDDAGEIEKSLRYTLSQDITAAVLPGELSLWPTIIDAAKRFKPLTAKEQQEVISQAAQYQPLVGPQMD
;
A
#
# COMPACT_ATOMS: atom_id res chain seq x y z
N MET A 1 14.34 -3.18 -0.62
CA MET A 1 13.69 -1.85 -0.51
C MET A 1 12.36 -1.91 -1.24
N ALA A 2 11.29 -1.30 -0.71
CA ALA A 2 9.98 -1.22 -1.34
C ALA A 2 9.56 0.25 -1.57
N ILE A 3 9.09 0.60 -2.77
CA ILE A 3 8.79 2.00 -3.17
C ILE A 3 7.28 2.34 -3.10
N LYS A 4 6.42 1.32 -2.97
CA LYS A 4 4.95 1.44 -3.11
C LYS A 4 4.19 0.71 -1.99
N SER A 5 4.64 0.85 -0.75
CA SER A 5 4.11 0.11 0.41
C SER A 5 2.69 0.47 0.84
N VAL A 6 2.08 1.47 0.20
CA VAL A 6 0.69 1.92 0.45
C VAL A 6 -0.10 2.03 -0.86
N ALA A 7 0.36 1.38 -1.92
CA ALA A 7 -0.38 1.37 -3.19
C ALA A 7 -1.59 0.44 -3.12
N LYS A 8 -2.74 0.96 -3.56
CA LYS A 8 -3.98 0.19 -3.69
C LYS A 8 -4.16 -0.31 -5.11
N ARG A 9 -4.11 0.57 -6.11
CA ARG A 9 -4.31 0.24 -7.53
C ARG A 9 -3.93 1.40 -8.45
N ALA A 10 -3.94 1.18 -9.77
CA ALA A 10 -3.90 2.29 -10.72
C ALA A 10 -5.18 3.13 -10.59
N TRP A 11 -5.08 4.44 -10.83
CA TRP A 11 -6.27 5.29 -10.91
C TRP A 11 -7.21 4.81 -12.02
N GLU A 12 -8.51 4.82 -11.74
CA GLU A 12 -9.52 4.43 -12.73
C GLU A 12 -9.52 5.42 -13.90
N VAL A 13 -9.53 4.91 -15.14
CA VAL A 13 -9.46 5.72 -16.38
C VAL A 13 -10.59 6.75 -16.44
N HIS A 14 -11.77 6.43 -15.90
CA HIS A 14 -12.94 7.31 -15.89
C HIS A 14 -12.83 8.45 -14.85
N GLN A 15 -11.84 8.42 -13.96
CA GLN A 15 -11.57 9.45 -12.96
C GLN A 15 -10.43 10.41 -13.37
N ALA A 16 -9.94 10.30 -14.60
CA ALA A 16 -8.84 11.10 -15.13
C ALA A 16 -9.11 12.61 -14.95
N GLY A 17 -8.40 13.23 -14.00
CA GLY A 17 -8.51 14.65 -13.67
C GLY A 17 -9.04 14.98 -12.28
N SER A 18 -9.51 14.00 -11.50
CA SER A 18 -10.01 14.21 -10.12
C SER A 18 -9.33 13.32 -9.07
N HIS A 19 -8.04 13.05 -9.24
CA HIS A 19 -7.30 12.27 -8.24
C HIS A 19 -7.29 13.02 -6.91
N ALA A 20 -7.69 12.33 -5.83
CA ALA A 20 -7.67 12.91 -4.48
C ALA A 20 -6.25 13.18 -3.97
N TYR A 21 -5.24 12.55 -4.57
CA TYR A 21 -3.84 12.60 -4.15
C TYR A 21 -2.89 12.78 -5.33
N ASN A 22 -1.69 13.28 -5.05
CA ASN A 22 -0.67 13.58 -6.06
C ASN A 22 0.11 12.35 -6.56
N THR A 23 -0.15 11.17 -6.01
CA THR A 23 0.49 9.92 -6.45
C THR A 23 -0.01 9.50 -7.83
N TRP A 24 0.86 8.90 -8.65
CA TRP A 24 0.48 8.34 -9.96
C TRP A 24 -0.37 7.07 -9.88
N TYR A 25 -0.64 6.59 -8.67
CA TYR A 25 -1.48 5.44 -8.33
C TYR A 25 -2.46 5.86 -7.23
N GLU A 26 -3.59 5.16 -7.10
CA GLU A 26 -4.49 5.32 -5.96
C GLU A 26 -3.82 4.71 -4.73
N PRO A 27 -3.50 5.50 -3.68
CA PRO A 27 -2.98 4.97 -2.44
C PRO A 27 -4.12 4.43 -1.57
N PHE A 28 -3.79 3.57 -0.60
CA PHE A 28 -4.64 3.41 0.56
C PHE A 28 -4.62 4.70 1.38
N ASP A 29 -5.80 5.15 1.81
CA ASP A 29 -5.98 6.36 2.61
C ASP A 29 -6.75 6.15 3.92
N ASP A 30 -7.35 4.98 4.11
CA ASP A 30 -7.82 4.52 5.41
C ASP A 30 -6.64 4.09 6.30
N ALA A 31 -6.68 4.49 7.58
CA ALA A 31 -5.60 4.21 8.52
C ALA A 31 -5.36 2.70 8.75
N GLY A 32 -6.43 1.90 8.76
CA GLY A 32 -6.34 0.45 8.93
C GLY A 32 -5.71 -0.23 7.71
N GLU A 33 -6.11 0.17 6.50
CA GLU A 33 -5.53 -0.37 5.26
C GLU A 33 -4.07 0.08 5.06
N ILE A 34 -3.73 1.34 5.40
CA ILE A 34 -2.34 1.81 5.43
C ILE A 34 -1.49 0.96 6.38
N GLU A 35 -1.97 0.75 7.61
CA GLU A 35 -1.24 -0.04 8.60
C GLU A 35 -1.05 -1.50 8.13
N LYS A 36 -2.10 -2.11 7.57
CA LYS A 36 -2.06 -3.48 7.04
C LYS A 36 -1.04 -3.61 5.90
N SER A 37 -1.11 -2.71 4.91
CA SER A 37 -0.21 -2.71 3.74
C SER A 37 1.24 -2.47 4.14
N LEU A 38 1.47 -1.52 5.06
CA LEU A 38 2.79 -1.21 5.58
C LEU A 38 3.37 -2.37 6.41
N ARG A 39 2.58 -2.98 7.31
CA ARG A 39 3.02 -4.13 8.11
C ARG A 39 3.39 -5.31 7.23
N TYR A 40 2.60 -5.61 6.20
CA TYR A 40 2.95 -6.65 5.23
C TYR A 40 4.28 -6.35 4.56
N THR A 41 4.45 -5.13 4.04
CA THR A 41 5.66 -4.71 3.33
C THR A 41 6.90 -4.80 4.22
N LEU A 42 6.84 -4.28 5.45
CA LEU A 42 7.95 -4.28 6.40
C LEU A 42 8.22 -5.66 7.03
N SER A 43 7.32 -6.64 6.85
CA SER A 43 7.56 -8.03 7.27
C SER A 43 8.39 -8.82 6.25
N GLN A 44 8.62 -8.27 5.05
CA GLN A 44 9.48 -8.87 4.05
C GLN A 44 10.96 -8.57 4.34
N ASP A 45 11.86 -9.34 3.73
CA ASP A 45 13.31 -9.10 3.83
C ASP A 45 13.73 -7.86 3.02
N ILE A 46 13.44 -6.68 3.58
CA ILE A 46 13.74 -5.38 2.98
C ILE A 46 14.34 -4.43 4.01
N THR A 47 15.21 -3.53 3.55
CA THR A 47 15.84 -2.53 4.41
C THR A 47 14.96 -1.31 4.68
N ALA A 48 14.03 -0.98 3.78
CA ALA A 48 13.22 0.24 3.87
C ALA A 48 11.95 0.16 3.01
N ALA A 49 10.90 0.85 3.48
CA ALA A 49 9.70 1.20 2.73
C ALA A 49 9.68 2.73 2.51
N VAL A 50 9.57 3.16 1.25
CA VAL A 50 9.62 4.58 0.88
C VAL A 50 8.23 5.21 1.01
N LEU A 51 8.16 6.41 1.60
CA LEU A 51 6.92 7.17 1.72
C LEU A 51 6.36 7.59 0.35
N PRO A 52 5.03 7.69 0.20
CA PRO A 52 4.42 8.18 -1.04
C PRO A 52 4.79 9.65 -1.27
N GLY A 53 4.71 10.09 -2.53
CA GLY A 53 4.81 11.50 -2.90
C GLY A 53 3.60 12.35 -2.48
N GLU A 54 2.79 11.86 -1.56
CA GLU A 54 1.62 12.52 -1.00
C GLU A 54 1.85 12.80 0.49
N LEU A 55 2.17 14.05 0.83
CA LEU A 55 2.59 14.44 2.18
C LEU A 55 1.47 14.33 3.20
N SER A 56 0.20 14.49 2.78
CA SER A 56 -0.95 14.40 3.68
C SER A 56 -1.10 13.03 4.34
N LEU A 57 -0.58 11.96 3.72
CA LEU A 57 -0.61 10.60 4.25
C LEU A 57 0.53 10.29 5.22
N TRP A 58 1.58 11.12 5.27
CA TRP A 58 2.78 10.84 6.05
C TRP A 58 2.52 10.67 7.55
N PRO A 59 1.70 11.50 8.23
CA PRO A 59 1.43 11.31 9.66
C PRO A 59 0.86 9.93 9.96
N THR A 60 -0.13 9.48 9.18
CA THR A 60 -0.77 8.17 9.33
C THR A 60 0.21 7.03 9.11
N ILE A 61 1.06 7.12 8.07
CA ILE A 61 2.07 6.10 7.76
C ILE A 61 3.13 6.02 8.86
N ILE A 62 3.61 7.17 9.34
CA ILE A 62 4.62 7.25 10.41
C ILE A 62 4.05 6.68 11.72
N ASP A 63 2.80 6.97 12.05
CA ASP A 63 2.16 6.44 13.26
C ASP A 63 1.86 4.95 13.16
N ALA A 64 1.58 4.41 11.97
CA ALA A 64 1.55 2.97 11.73
C ALA A 64 2.94 2.34 11.89
N ALA A 65 3.99 2.97 11.33
CA ALA A 65 5.37 2.49 11.42
C ALA A 65 5.87 2.41 12.88
N LYS A 66 5.53 3.39 13.72
CA LYS A 66 5.86 3.38 15.16
C LYS A 66 5.24 2.20 15.91
N ARG A 67 4.11 1.68 15.44
CA ARG A 67 3.38 0.55 16.03
C ARG A 67 3.70 -0.79 15.35
N PHE A 68 4.65 -0.79 14.42
CA PHE A 68 4.97 -1.95 13.60
C PHE A 68 5.34 -3.17 14.45
N LYS A 69 4.70 -4.29 14.12
CA LYS A 69 5.10 -5.64 14.50
C LYS A 69 5.03 -6.52 13.25
N PRO A 70 6.06 -7.34 12.98
CA PRO A 70 6.04 -8.27 11.86
C PRO A 70 4.79 -9.15 11.88
N LEU A 71 4.22 -9.39 10.71
CA LEU A 71 3.12 -10.32 10.53
C LEU A 71 3.63 -11.75 10.61
N THR A 72 2.90 -12.59 11.33
CA THR A 72 3.05 -14.04 11.28
C THR A 72 2.74 -14.56 9.87
N ALA A 73 3.20 -15.78 9.55
CA ALA A 73 2.94 -16.38 8.24
C ALA A 73 1.43 -16.48 7.92
N LYS A 74 0.61 -16.73 8.95
CA LYS A 74 -0.85 -16.78 8.82
C LYS A 74 -1.44 -15.41 8.46
N GLU A 75 -1.07 -14.36 9.20
CA GLU A 75 -1.52 -12.99 8.93
C GLU A 75 -1.07 -12.52 7.54
N GLN A 76 0.15 -12.86 7.11
CA GLN A 76 0.62 -12.55 5.75
C GLN A 76 -0.26 -13.20 4.68
N GLN A 77 -0.61 -14.48 4.86
CA GLN A 77 -1.49 -15.18 3.93
C GLN A 77 -2.87 -14.53 3.84
N GLU A 78 -3.43 -14.10 4.98
CA GLU A 78 -4.72 -13.39 5.03
C GLU A 78 -4.65 -12.05 4.27
N VAL A 79 -3.57 -11.28 4.44
CA VAL A 79 -3.36 -10.03 3.69
C VAL A 79 -3.24 -10.30 2.19
N ILE A 80 -2.49 -11.33 1.78
CA ILE A 80 -2.35 -11.72 0.37
C ILE A 80 -3.70 -12.10 -0.24
N SER A 81 -4.50 -12.90 0.46
CA SER A 81 -5.84 -13.28 0.00
C SER A 81 -6.77 -12.08 -0.14
N GLN A 82 -6.71 -11.11 0.77
CA GLN A 82 -7.48 -9.86 0.65
C GLN A 82 -6.99 -9.00 -0.52
N ALA A 83 -5.69 -8.98 -0.79
CA ALA A 83 -5.10 -8.18 -1.85
C ALA A 83 -5.43 -8.68 -3.28
N ALA A 84 -5.88 -9.93 -3.43
CA ALA A 84 -6.25 -10.51 -4.72
C ALA A 84 -7.38 -9.77 -5.45
N GLN A 85 -8.16 -8.94 -4.75
CA GLN A 85 -9.18 -8.08 -5.36
C GLN A 85 -8.60 -6.89 -6.14
N TYR A 86 -7.32 -6.55 -5.90
CA TYR A 86 -6.66 -5.41 -6.53
C TYR A 86 -5.87 -5.83 -7.75
N GLN A 87 -5.86 -4.95 -8.75
CA GLN A 87 -5.04 -5.11 -9.94
C GLN A 87 -3.61 -4.59 -9.68
N PRO A 88 -2.56 -5.34 -10.08
CA PRO A 88 -1.19 -4.86 -10.00
C PRO A 88 -1.00 -3.53 -10.73
N LEU A 89 -0.17 -2.63 -10.18
CA LEU A 89 0.16 -1.34 -10.83
C LEU A 89 0.85 -1.53 -12.18
N VAL A 90 1.68 -2.56 -12.28
CA VAL A 90 2.45 -2.93 -13.47
C VAL A 90 2.55 -4.44 -13.51
N GLY A 91 2.22 -5.05 -14.64
CA GLY A 91 2.28 -6.50 -14.84
C GLY A 91 1.30 -6.98 -15.92
N PRO A 92 1.38 -8.26 -16.33
CA PRO A 92 0.34 -8.84 -17.17
C PRO A 92 -1.00 -8.77 -16.46
N GLN A 93 -2.04 -8.40 -17.19
CA GLN A 93 -3.42 -8.55 -16.70
C GLN A 93 -3.67 -10.05 -16.57
N MET A 94 -4.02 -10.50 -15.37
CA MET A 94 -4.39 -11.90 -15.13
C MET A 94 -5.89 -12.00 -15.39
N ASP A 95 -6.25 -12.72 -16.45
CA ASP A 95 -7.64 -13.00 -16.85
C ASP A 95 -8.40 -13.81 -15.78
#